data_AF-A0A7W0AQL4-F1
#
_entry.id   AF-A0A7W0AQL4-F1
#
_cell.length_a   1.000
_cell.length_b   1.000
_cell.length_c   1.000
_cell.angle_alpha   90.00
_cell.angle_beta   90.00
_cell.angle_gamma   90.00
#
_symmetry.space_group_name_H-M   'P 1'
#
loop_
_entity.id
_entity.type
_entity.pdbx_description
1 polymer ?
#
loop_
_entity_poly.entity_id
_entity_poly.type
_entity_poly.pdbx_seq_one_letter_code
_entity_poly.pdbx_strand_id
1 'polypeptide(L)'
;MTLRRLFVSGGATAALVLTGVGAAAGQDPAEPVITGLSSANPSVGQTIGIRGRQFLRGARRNTLVFRSPSGRSVFVKADTATATRLTVTLPPTLAPLLARNADGSPKPTQFRLRVLAGRFGGLSLPRLSPVVGPTQP
;
A
#
# COMPACT_ATOMS: atom_id res chain seq x y z
N MET A 1 67.02 -55.20 -17.92
CA MET A 1 65.73 -55.66 -18.48
C MET A 1 65.04 -54.46 -19.10
N THR A 2 64.80 -54.56 -20.40
CA THR A 2 64.37 -53.55 -21.37
C THR A 2 62.87 -53.22 -21.26
N LEU A 3 62.51 -51.97 -21.59
CA LEU A 3 61.33 -51.46 -22.36
C LEU A 3 60.83 -50.15 -21.70
N ARG A 4 60.88 -48.94 -22.27
CA ARG A 4 60.66 -48.40 -23.62
C ARG A 4 59.15 -48.29 -23.98
N ARG A 5 58.71 -47.04 -24.25
CA ARG A 5 57.49 -46.58 -25.00
C ARG A 5 56.19 -46.44 -24.18
N LEU A 6 55.21 -45.55 -24.47
CA LEU A 6 55.01 -44.36 -25.30
C LEU A 6 53.63 -43.77 -24.85
N PHE A 7 53.43 -42.45 -24.99
CA PHE A 7 52.19 -41.67 -25.31
C PHE A 7 50.80 -42.11 -24.84
N VAL A 8 50.03 -41.14 -24.28
CA VAL A 8 48.62 -40.74 -24.60
C VAL A 8 48.38 -39.45 -23.77
N SER A 9 48.37 -38.21 -24.29
CA SER A 9 47.37 -37.47 -25.08
C SER A 9 45.94 -37.41 -24.50
N GLY A 10 45.56 -36.25 -23.95
CA GLY A 10 44.16 -35.77 -23.97
C GLY A 10 43.61 -35.31 -22.61
N GLY A 11 43.07 -34.08 -22.59
CA GLY A 11 41.93 -33.77 -21.71
C GLY A 11 42.06 -32.55 -20.80
N ALA A 12 41.50 -31.43 -21.26
CA ALA A 12 40.62 -30.51 -20.54
C ALA A 12 41.09 -29.86 -19.21
N THR A 13 41.15 -28.53 -19.20
CA THR A 13 40.33 -27.69 -18.30
C THR A 13 40.52 -26.22 -18.63
N ALA A 14 39.59 -25.63 -19.39
CA ALA A 14 39.45 -24.18 -19.47
C ALA A 14 38.53 -23.75 -18.31
N ALA A 15 39.11 -23.03 -17.35
CA ALA A 15 38.42 -22.57 -16.15
C ALA A 15 37.39 -21.48 -16.50
N LEU A 16 36.11 -21.80 -16.29
CA LEU A 16 35.00 -20.84 -16.39
C LEU A 16 34.95 -20.01 -15.10
N VAL A 17 35.36 -18.74 -15.16
CA VAL A 17 35.20 -17.79 -14.05
C VAL A 17 33.75 -17.30 -14.05
N LEU A 18 32.94 -17.83 -13.14
CA LEU A 18 31.60 -17.31 -12.83
C LEU A 18 31.76 -16.03 -11.98
N THR A 19 31.63 -14.87 -12.62
CA THR A 19 31.39 -13.62 -11.91
C THR A 19 30.01 -13.68 -11.26
N GLY A 20 29.99 -13.82 -9.94
CA GLY A 20 28.77 -13.78 -9.14
C GLY A 20 28.09 -12.43 -9.28
N VAL A 21 27.05 -12.36 -10.12
CA VAL A 21 26.06 -11.28 -10.03
C VAL A 21 25.30 -11.51 -8.72
N GLY A 22 25.67 -10.76 -7.68
CA GLY A 22 24.91 -10.71 -6.44
C GLY A 22 23.51 -10.21 -6.80
N ALA A 23 22.55 -11.13 -6.87
CA ALA A 23 21.14 -10.76 -6.88
C ALA A 23 20.89 -10.00 -5.58
N ALA A 24 20.77 -8.67 -5.69
CA ALA A 24 20.31 -7.84 -4.59
C ALA A 24 18.93 -8.39 -4.20
N ALA A 25 18.89 -9.18 -3.13
CA ALA A 25 17.65 -9.66 -2.55
C ALA A 25 16.85 -8.40 -2.16
N GLY A 26 15.88 -8.05 -3.00
CA GLY A 26 14.98 -6.96 -2.73
C GLY A 26 14.31 -7.23 -1.39
N GLN A 27 14.55 -6.35 -0.42
CA GLN A 27 13.85 -6.40 0.86
C GLN A 27 12.34 -6.38 0.56
N ASP A 28 11.62 -7.36 1.09
CA ASP A 28 10.17 -7.42 0.97
C ASP A 28 9.60 -6.08 1.47
N PRO A 29 8.79 -5.36 0.66
CA PRO A 29 8.33 -4.04 1.06
C PRO A 29 7.60 -4.16 2.39
N ALA A 30 8.05 -3.37 3.37
CA ALA A 30 7.48 -3.35 4.70
C ALA A 30 6.00 -2.96 4.64
N GLU A 31 5.21 -3.50 5.57
CA GLU A 31 3.78 -3.29 5.58
C GLU A 31 3.42 -1.81 5.87
N PRO A 32 2.52 -1.17 5.09
CA PRO A 32 2.13 0.21 5.33
C PRO A 32 1.25 0.32 6.57
N VAL A 33 1.57 1.30 7.43
CA VAL A 33 0.87 1.49 8.72
C VAL A 33 0.32 2.91 8.82
N ILE A 34 -0.96 3.03 9.19
CA ILE A 34 -1.60 4.31 9.51
C ILE A 34 -1.38 4.63 10.99
N THR A 35 -0.87 5.82 11.29
CA THR A 35 -0.60 6.28 12.66
C THR A 35 -1.45 7.49 13.07
N GLY A 36 -2.04 8.21 12.12
CA GLY A 36 -2.84 9.38 12.43
C GLY A 36 -3.59 9.96 11.25
N LEU A 37 -4.50 10.88 11.55
CA LEU A 37 -5.29 11.63 10.58
C LEU A 37 -5.09 13.13 10.82
N SER A 38 -5.31 13.96 9.80
CA SER A 38 -5.37 15.42 9.96
C SER A 38 -6.75 15.88 10.43
N SER A 39 -7.81 15.21 9.99
CA SER A 39 -9.20 15.47 10.39
C SER A 39 -9.90 14.16 10.69
N ALA A 40 -10.58 14.10 11.83
CA ALA A 40 -11.38 12.95 12.23
C ALA A 40 -12.77 12.96 11.59
N ASN A 41 -13.32 14.14 11.28
CA ASN A 41 -14.71 14.31 10.83
C ASN A 41 -14.81 15.05 9.48
N PRO A 42 -14.23 14.51 8.40
CA PRO A 42 -14.29 15.15 7.09
C PRO A 42 -15.63 14.90 6.39
N SER A 43 -16.04 15.80 5.51
CA SER A 43 -17.18 15.60 4.60
C SER A 43 -16.72 15.08 3.23
N VAL A 44 -17.61 14.39 2.51
CA VAL A 44 -17.37 14.06 1.10
C VAL A 44 -17.00 15.32 0.31
N GLY A 45 -15.97 15.23 -0.53
CA GLY A 45 -15.38 16.35 -1.26
C GLY A 45 -14.20 17.03 -0.54
N GLN A 46 -14.05 16.86 0.77
CA GLN A 46 -12.94 17.44 1.52
C GLN A 46 -11.64 16.63 1.32
N THR A 47 -10.51 17.31 1.45
CA THR A 47 -9.19 16.69 1.45
C THR A 47 -8.75 16.35 2.87
N ILE A 48 -8.26 15.13 3.07
CA ILE A 48 -7.68 14.70 4.34
C ILE A 48 -6.23 14.24 4.19
N GLY A 49 -5.45 14.49 5.23
CA GLY A 49 -4.10 13.99 5.39
C GLY A 49 -4.08 12.73 6.24
N ILE A 50 -3.41 11.70 5.77
CA ILE A 50 -3.14 10.47 6.50
C ILE A 50 -1.67 10.47 6.92
N ARG A 51 -1.39 10.28 8.20
CA ARG A 51 -0.04 10.08 8.74
C ARG A 51 0.21 8.59 8.93
N GLY A 52 1.43 8.15 8.67
CA GLY A 52 1.79 6.75 8.73
C GLY A 52 3.26 6.46 8.46
N ARG A 53 3.54 5.23 8.07
CA ARG A 53 4.88 4.71 7.74
C ARG A 53 4.80 3.75 6.56
N GLN A 54 5.91 3.59 5.85
CA GLN A 54 6.08 2.65 4.75
C GLN A 54 5.10 2.89 3.58
N PHE A 55 4.77 4.16 3.34
CA PHE A 55 4.04 4.55 2.14
C PHE A 55 4.97 4.70 0.94
N LEU A 56 4.48 4.41 -0.26
CA LEU A 56 5.23 4.66 -1.48
C LEU A 56 5.29 6.17 -1.75
N ARG A 57 6.46 6.67 -2.15
CA ARG A 57 6.58 8.09 -2.53
C ARG A 57 5.98 8.30 -3.93
N GLY A 58 5.33 9.46 -4.14
CA GLY A 58 4.79 9.87 -5.43
C GLY A 58 3.26 9.82 -5.53
N ALA A 59 2.71 10.68 -6.37
CA ALA A 59 1.26 10.78 -6.60
C ALA A 59 0.68 9.46 -7.12
N ARG A 60 -0.53 9.11 -6.68
CA ARG A 60 -1.31 7.95 -7.15
C ARG A 60 -0.64 6.57 -6.98
N ARG A 61 0.49 6.49 -6.27
CA ARG A 61 1.23 5.25 -5.98
C ARG A 61 0.63 4.45 -4.81
N ASN A 62 -0.14 5.10 -3.96
CA ASN A 62 -0.81 4.48 -2.82
C ASN A 62 -2.31 4.55 -3.03
N THR A 63 -3.01 3.50 -2.63
CA THR A 63 -4.47 3.45 -2.62
C THR A 63 -4.94 3.33 -1.18
N LEU A 64 -5.76 4.28 -0.74
CA LEU A 64 -6.45 4.25 0.54
C LEU A 64 -7.78 3.55 0.36
N VAL A 65 -8.02 2.51 1.14
CA VAL A 65 -9.25 1.74 1.13
C VAL A 65 -10.10 2.18 2.31
N PHE A 66 -11.29 2.69 2.01
CA PHE A 66 -12.30 3.06 2.98
C PHE A 66 -13.29 1.92 3.12
N ARG A 67 -13.24 1.19 4.23
CA ARG A 67 -14.15 0.10 4.55
C ARG A 67 -15.26 0.61 5.47
N SER A 68 -16.49 0.53 5.00
CA SER A 68 -17.69 0.87 5.76
C SER A 68 -18.05 -0.23 6.78
N PRO A 69 -18.87 0.09 7.79
CA PRO A 69 -19.36 -0.91 8.76
C PRO A 69 -20.17 -2.04 8.12
N SER A 70 -20.81 -1.79 6.97
CA SER A 70 -21.55 -2.80 6.20
C SER A 70 -20.64 -3.76 5.40
N GLY A 71 -19.32 -3.57 5.46
CA GLY A 71 -18.34 -4.39 4.77
C GLY A 71 -18.01 -3.92 3.34
N ARG A 72 -18.81 -3.03 2.76
CA ARG A 72 -18.54 -2.40 1.46
C ARG A 72 -17.30 -1.50 1.55
N SER A 73 -16.49 -1.47 0.50
CA SER A 73 -15.24 -0.71 0.48
C SER A 73 -15.09 0.16 -0.77
N VAL A 74 -14.43 1.31 -0.63
CA VAL A 74 -14.05 2.20 -1.73
C VAL A 74 -12.54 2.36 -1.76
N PHE A 75 -11.97 2.28 -2.96
CA PHE A 75 -10.54 2.43 -3.20
C PHE A 75 -10.27 3.82 -3.77
N VAL A 76 -9.45 4.60 -3.08
CA VAL A 76 -9.14 5.98 -3.45
C VAL A 76 -7.65 6.13 -3.61
N LYS A 77 -7.20 6.53 -4.79
CA LYS A 77 -5.79 6.83 -5.02
C LYS A 77 -5.41 8.10 -4.28
N ALA A 78 -4.25 8.09 -3.63
CA ALA A 78 -3.73 9.29 -2.97
C ALA A 78 -3.30 10.34 -4.00
N ASP A 79 -3.68 11.60 -3.77
CA ASP A 79 -3.32 12.74 -4.61
C ASP A 79 -1.81 12.99 -4.53
N THR A 80 -1.27 13.00 -3.31
CA THR A 80 0.16 13.10 -3.04
C THR A 80 0.57 12.11 -1.96
N ALA A 81 1.81 11.63 -2.05
CA ALA A 81 2.36 10.68 -1.07
C ALA A 81 3.85 10.89 -0.83
N THR A 82 4.22 10.86 0.44
CA THR A 82 5.59 10.72 0.96
C THR A 82 5.66 9.42 1.77
N ALA A 83 6.85 9.06 2.27
CA ALA A 83 7.02 7.84 3.07
C ALA A 83 6.17 7.80 4.35
N THR A 84 5.69 8.96 4.83
CA THR A 84 4.98 9.09 6.11
C THR A 84 3.66 9.86 6.03
N ARG A 85 3.31 10.40 4.86
CA ARG A 85 2.10 11.22 4.67
C ARG A 85 1.44 10.96 3.33
N LEU A 86 0.12 10.78 3.34
CA LEU A 86 -0.74 10.76 2.16
C LEU A 86 -1.69 11.94 2.23
N THR A 87 -2.04 12.49 1.07
CA THR A 87 -3.14 13.44 0.93
C THR A 87 -4.17 12.80 0.02
N VAL A 88 -5.44 12.82 0.43
CA VAL A 88 -6.54 12.16 -0.27
C VAL A 88 -7.77 13.05 -0.25
N THR A 89 -8.31 13.34 -1.42
CA THR A 89 -9.62 13.97 -1.58
C THR A 89 -10.70 12.91 -1.48
N LEU A 90 -11.69 13.13 -0.61
CA LEU A 90 -12.79 12.18 -0.39
C LEU A 90 -13.74 12.18 -1.58
N PRO A 91 -13.84 11.08 -2.35
CA PRO A 91 -14.60 11.09 -3.58
C PRO A 91 -16.12 10.99 -3.31
N PRO A 92 -16.95 11.45 -4.26
CA PRO A 92 -18.40 11.33 -4.19
C PRO A 92 -18.88 9.87 -4.12
N THR A 93 -18.05 8.91 -4.54
CA THR A 93 -18.32 7.48 -4.45
C THR A 93 -18.43 6.96 -3.01
N LEU A 94 -18.01 7.74 -2.00
CA LEU A 94 -18.24 7.42 -0.58
C LEU A 94 -19.68 7.69 -0.12
N ALA A 95 -20.38 8.65 -0.74
CA ALA A 95 -21.74 9.04 -0.36
C ALA A 95 -22.73 7.84 -0.29
N PRO A 96 -22.77 6.91 -1.26
CA PRO A 96 -23.66 5.75 -1.17
C PRO A 96 -23.25 4.68 -0.13
N LEU A 97 -22.09 4.82 0.52
CA LEU A 97 -21.67 3.95 1.64
C LEU A 97 -21.96 4.55 3.01
N LEU A 98 -22.42 5.81 3.07
CA LEU A 98 -22.91 6.38 4.30
C LEU A 98 -24.13 5.58 4.78
N ALA A 99 -24.17 5.32 6.08
CA ALA A 99 -25.39 4.85 6.72
C ALA A 99 -26.52 5.84 6.47
N ARG A 100 -27.75 5.35 6.45
CA ARG A 100 -28.94 6.18 6.30
C ARG A 100 -29.75 6.14 7.58
N ASN A 101 -30.35 7.28 7.91
CA ASN A 101 -31.37 7.37 8.94
C ASN A 101 -32.69 6.76 8.43
N ALA A 102 -33.68 6.62 9.32
CA ALA A 102 -34.98 6.06 8.98
C ALA A 102 -35.75 6.92 7.94
N ASP A 103 -35.47 8.23 7.91
CA ASP A 103 -36.00 9.18 6.93
C ASP A 103 -35.27 9.15 5.57
N GLY A 104 -34.26 8.27 5.41
CA GLY A 104 -33.46 8.15 4.20
C GLY A 104 -32.29 9.13 4.08
N SER A 105 -32.13 10.07 5.03
CA SER A 105 -31.05 11.05 5.04
C SER A 105 -29.67 10.41 5.34
N PRO A 106 -28.57 10.90 4.74
CA PRO A 106 -27.24 10.36 4.98
C PRO A 106 -26.73 10.70 6.39
N LYS A 107 -26.25 9.68 7.10
CA LYS A 107 -25.71 9.78 8.46
C LYS A 107 -24.18 9.74 8.43
N PRO A 108 -23.49 10.59 9.23
CA PRO A 108 -22.05 10.48 9.42
C PRO A 108 -21.64 9.05 9.81
N THR A 109 -20.68 8.49 9.09
CA THR A 109 -20.35 7.06 9.18
C THR A 109 -18.86 6.87 9.39
N GLN A 110 -18.49 5.99 10.32
CA GLN A 110 -17.10 5.67 10.58
C GLN A 110 -16.56 4.68 9.53
N PHE A 111 -15.49 5.06 8.82
CA PHE A 111 -14.83 4.20 7.84
C PHE A 111 -13.50 3.72 8.38
N ARG A 112 -13.32 2.40 8.46
CA ARG A 112 -11.99 1.84 8.73
C ARG A 112 -11.13 1.98 7.50
N LEU A 113 -9.87 2.35 7.70
CA LEU A 113 -8.92 2.61 6.64
C LEU A 113 -7.93 1.45 6.49
N ARG A 114 -7.46 1.24 5.28
CA ARG A 114 -6.32 0.35 4.99
C ARG A 114 -5.54 0.96 3.83
N VAL A 115 -4.23 0.86 3.83
CA VAL A 115 -3.41 1.36 2.71
C VAL A 115 -2.94 0.18 1.86
N LEU A 116 -2.97 0.34 0.54
CA LEU A 116 -2.30 -0.50 -0.44
C LEU A 116 -1.13 0.28 -1.03
N ALA A 117 0.08 -0.18 -0.74
CA ALA A 117 1.36 0.45 -1.11
C ALA A 117 2.32 -0.65 -1.60
N GLY A 118 2.01 -1.28 -2.74
CA GLY A 118 2.66 -2.52 -3.21
C GLY A 118 2.10 -3.77 -2.54
N ARG A 119 1.89 -3.70 -1.21
CA ARG A 119 1.13 -4.68 -0.42
C ARG A 119 0.06 -3.99 0.41
N PHE A 120 -0.90 -4.77 0.90
CA PHE A 120 -1.89 -4.26 1.81
C PHE A 120 -1.36 -4.17 3.25
N GLY A 121 -1.67 -3.04 3.90
CA GLY A 121 -1.41 -2.79 5.32
C GLY A 121 -2.42 -3.39 6.28
N GLY A 122 -2.32 -3.06 7.56
CA GLY A 122 -3.33 -3.41 8.55
C GLY A 122 -4.59 -2.56 8.38
N LEU A 123 -5.73 -3.08 8.85
CA LEU A 123 -6.92 -2.25 9.01
C LEU A 123 -6.71 -1.30 10.19
N SER A 124 -7.10 -0.04 10.03
CA SER A 124 -6.94 0.97 11.07
C SER A 124 -7.74 0.63 12.32
N LEU A 125 -7.20 1.05 13.46
CA LEU A 125 -7.92 1.03 14.72
C LEU A 125 -9.14 1.97 14.64
N PRO A 126 -10.23 1.73 15.38
CA PRO A 126 -11.39 2.61 15.41
C PRO A 126 -11.04 4.08 15.67
N ARG A 127 -10.11 4.36 16.61
CA ARG A 127 -9.64 5.71 16.92
C ARG A 127 -8.85 6.40 15.78
N LEU A 128 -8.35 5.63 14.82
CA LEU A 128 -7.61 6.11 13.64
C LEU A 128 -8.46 6.01 12.36
N SER A 129 -9.78 6.02 12.52
CA SER A 129 -10.76 5.87 11.45
C SER A 129 -11.63 7.12 11.40
N PRO A 130 -11.75 7.80 10.24
CA PRO A 130 -12.55 9.01 10.14
C PRO A 130 -14.05 8.69 10.18
N VAL A 131 -14.81 9.61 10.75
CA VAL A 131 -16.27 9.68 10.63
C VAL A 131 -16.57 10.60 9.45
N VAL A 132 -16.87 9.99 8.29
CA VAL A 132 -17.14 10.75 7.08
C VAL A 132 -18.59 11.21 7.07
N GLY A 133 -18.78 12.53 6.96
CA GLY A 133 -20.09 13.16 6.82
C GLY A 133 -20.55 13.26 5.37
N PRO A 134 -21.83 13.61 5.13
CA PRO A 134 -22.33 13.90 3.79
C PRO A 134 -21.61 15.10 3.17
N THR A 135 -21.75 15.24 1.86
CA THR A 135 -21.30 16.43 1.12
C THR A 135 -21.91 17.68 1.75
N GLN A 136 -21.08 18.65 2.09
CA GLN A 136 -21.55 19.95 2.58
C GLN A 136 -21.92 20.84 1.39
N PRO A 137 -23.01 21.65 1.50
CA PRO A 137 -23.41 22.61 0.47
C PRO A 137 -22.42 23.76 0.32
#